data_AF-A0A2J7ZH62-F1
#
_entry.id   AF-A0A2J7ZH62-F1
#
_cell.length_a   1.000
_cell.length_b   1.000
_cell.length_c   1.000
_cell.angle_alpha   90.00
_cell.angle_beta   90.00
_cell.angle_gamma   90.00
#
_symmetry.space_group_name_H-M   'P 1'
#
loop_
_entity.id
_entity.type
_entity.pdbx_description
1 polymer ?
#
loop_
_entity_poly.entity_id
_entity_poly.type
_entity_poly.pdbx_seq_one_letter_code
_entity_poly.pdbx_strand_id
1 'polypeptide(L)'
;LRENIRAIGEYAARDGRTSEVGPLISGIFRALESYDQLLYGALLAKTPVVSEDLDAAIQELYGAFDRLLATVPADALERAGRVLEVAGAKAKAAEAGGGGGSAAEADADAEAADLVMLLR
;
A
#
# COMPACT_ATOMS: atom_id res chain seq x y z
N LEU A 1 5.28 3.95 -4.40
CA LEU A 1 3.89 3.63 -4.79
C LEU A 1 3.83 2.54 -5.86
N ARG A 2 4.41 2.75 -7.06
CA ARG A 2 4.45 1.75 -8.15
C ARG A 2 4.94 0.37 -7.71
N GLU A 3 6.04 0.32 -6.97
CA GLU A 3 6.58 -0.93 -6.47
C GLU A 3 5.67 -1.60 -5.44
N ASN A 4 5.02 -0.81 -4.58
CA ASN A 4 4.06 -1.32 -3.59
C ASN A 4 2.82 -1.90 -4.27
N ILE A 5 2.29 -1.26 -5.31
CA ILE A 5 1.16 -1.78 -6.10
C ILE A 5 1.52 -3.12 -6.73
N ARG A 6 2.73 -3.23 -7.30
CA ARG A 6 3.24 -4.48 -7.86
C ARG A 6 3.36 -5.56 -6.78
N ALA A 7 3.94 -5.23 -5.64
CA ALA A 7 4.09 -6.17 -4.51
C ALA A 7 2.74 -6.69 -4.00
N ILE A 8 1.72 -5.82 -3.88
CA ILE A 8 0.35 -6.22 -3.49
C ILE A 8 -0.24 -7.18 -4.53
N GLY A 9 -0.05 -6.88 -5.80
CA GLY A 9 -0.53 -7.78 -6.86
C GLY A 9 0.20 -9.13 -6.87
N GLU A 10 1.53 -9.14 -6.69
CA GLU A 10 2.29 -10.39 -6.59
C GLU A 10 1.85 -11.25 -5.39
N TYR A 11 1.50 -10.60 -4.27
CA TYR A 11 0.92 -11.26 -3.12
C TYR A 11 -0.44 -11.89 -3.44
N ALA A 12 -1.34 -11.14 -4.07
CA ALA A 12 -2.66 -11.64 -4.49
C ALA A 12 -2.57 -12.80 -5.51
N ALA A 13 -1.58 -12.75 -6.41
CA ALA A 13 -1.33 -13.81 -7.38
C ALA A 13 -0.80 -15.10 -6.71
N ARG A 14 0.06 -14.96 -5.70
CA ARG A 14 0.63 -16.09 -4.93
C ARG A 14 -0.40 -16.81 -4.07
N ASP A 15 -1.36 -16.08 -3.51
CA ASP A 15 -2.43 -16.66 -2.67
C ASP A 15 -3.51 -17.40 -3.51
N GLY A 16 -3.35 -17.43 -4.84
CA GLY A 16 -4.21 -18.21 -5.75
C GLY A 16 -5.63 -17.66 -5.94
N ARG A 17 -5.91 -16.46 -5.44
CA ARG A 17 -7.25 -15.88 -5.45
C ARG A 17 -7.67 -15.20 -6.73
N THR A 18 -6.71 -14.77 -7.57
CA THR A 18 -7.06 -14.29 -8.90
C THR A 18 -5.93 -14.43 -9.90
N SER A 19 -6.26 -14.87 -11.11
CA SER A 19 -5.39 -14.79 -12.29
C SER A 19 -5.42 -13.40 -12.94
N GLU A 20 -6.30 -12.51 -12.48
CA GLU A 20 -6.56 -11.19 -13.09
C GLU A 20 -5.80 -10.03 -12.46
N VAL A 21 -4.73 -10.30 -11.71
CA VAL A 21 -3.91 -9.25 -11.07
C VAL A 21 -3.26 -8.32 -12.10
N GLY A 22 -2.77 -8.85 -13.21
CA GLY A 22 -2.14 -8.06 -14.27
C GLY A 22 -3.04 -6.94 -14.81
N PRO A 23 -4.29 -7.25 -15.19
CA PRO A 23 -5.32 -6.25 -15.52
C PRO A 23 -5.56 -5.21 -14.42
N LEU A 24 -5.64 -5.60 -13.14
CA LEU A 24 -5.88 -4.68 -12.03
C LEU A 24 -4.74 -3.68 -11.84
N ILE A 25 -3.50 -4.16 -11.84
CA ILE A 25 -2.30 -3.31 -11.77
C ILE A 25 -2.26 -2.35 -12.97
N SER A 26 -2.54 -2.86 -14.18
CA SER A 26 -2.57 -2.05 -15.40
C SER A 26 -3.66 -0.98 -15.35
N GLY A 27 -4.81 -1.30 -14.76
CA GLY A 27 -5.91 -0.36 -14.53
C GLY A 27 -5.52 0.80 -13.64
N ILE A 28 -4.80 0.54 -12.54
CA ILE A 28 -4.30 1.60 -11.64
C ILE A 28 -3.33 2.53 -12.37
N PHE A 29 -2.37 1.98 -13.13
CA PHE A 29 -1.43 2.82 -13.86
C PHE A 29 -2.10 3.65 -14.96
N ARG A 30 -3.12 3.11 -15.63
CA ARG A 30 -3.91 3.89 -16.59
C ARG A 30 -4.66 5.03 -15.91
N ALA A 31 -5.25 4.80 -14.74
CA ALA A 31 -5.93 5.86 -13.98
C ALA A 31 -4.94 6.97 -13.56
N LEU A 32 -3.74 6.59 -13.10
CA LEU A 32 -2.66 7.55 -12.79
C LEU A 32 -2.21 8.34 -14.01
N GLU A 33 -1.98 7.67 -15.14
CA GLU A 33 -1.60 8.33 -16.39
C GLU A 33 -2.68 9.31 -16.87
N SER A 34 -3.96 8.96 -16.75
CA SER A 34 -5.06 9.86 -17.12
C SER A 34 -5.12 11.10 -16.23
N TYR A 35 -4.89 10.92 -14.92
CA TYR A 35 -4.80 12.03 -13.98
C TYR A 35 -3.62 12.96 -14.32
N ASP A 36 -2.44 12.38 -14.57
CA ASP A 36 -1.24 13.16 -14.95
C ASP A 36 -1.43 13.88 -16.29
N GLN A 37 -2.10 13.25 -17.27
CA GLN A 37 -2.41 13.89 -18.54
C GLN A 37 -3.34 15.09 -18.39
N LEU A 38 -4.33 15.02 -17.50
CA LEU A 38 -5.22 16.14 -17.19
C LEU A 38 -4.43 17.34 -16.63
N LEU A 39 -3.55 17.09 -15.66
CA LEU A 39 -2.69 18.13 -15.08
C LEU A 39 -1.71 18.70 -16.10
N TYR A 40 -1.06 17.82 -16.87
CA TYR A 40 -0.10 18.20 -17.89
C TYR A 40 -0.74 19.02 -19.01
N GLY A 41 -1.93 18.63 -19.46
CA GLY A 41 -2.69 19.35 -20.47
C GLY A 41 -3.09 20.75 -20.01
N ALA A 42 -3.58 20.88 -18.78
CA ALA A 42 -3.90 22.17 -18.17
C ALA A 42 -2.66 23.06 -18.01
N LEU A 43 -1.53 22.48 -17.60
CA LEU A 43 -0.25 23.18 -17.50
C LEU A 43 0.21 23.72 -18.87
N LEU A 44 0.12 22.90 -19.92
CA LEU A 44 0.47 23.27 -21.30
C LEU A 44 -0.42 24.39 -21.83
N ALA A 45 -1.73 24.28 -21.58
CA ALA A 45 -2.72 25.27 -21.99
C ALA A 45 -2.71 26.54 -21.13
N LYS A 46 -2.01 26.53 -19.98
CA LYS A 46 -2.04 27.59 -18.96
C LYS A 46 -3.45 27.92 -18.48
N THR A 47 -4.30 26.91 -18.43
CA THR A 47 -5.68 27.02 -17.95
C THR A 47 -5.82 26.24 -16.64
N PRO A 48 -6.75 26.63 -15.76
CA PRO A 48 -7.09 25.79 -14.62
C PRO A 48 -7.66 24.45 -15.10
N VAL A 49 -7.43 23.40 -14.33
CA VAL A 49 -8.08 22.10 -14.53
C VAL A 49 -9.55 22.24 -14.14
N VAL A 50 -10.45 21.63 -14.90
CA VAL A 50 -11.86 21.55 -14.55
C VAL A 50 -12.02 20.65 -13.33
N SER A 51 -12.62 21.17 -12.26
CA SER A 51 -12.72 20.44 -10.98
C SER A 51 -13.45 19.11 -11.13
N GLU A 52 -14.52 19.07 -11.94
CA GLU A 52 -15.29 17.84 -12.15
C GLU A 52 -14.47 16.73 -12.81
N ASP A 53 -13.64 17.09 -13.80
CA ASP A 53 -12.75 16.13 -14.49
C ASP A 53 -11.65 15.60 -13.56
N LEU A 54 -11.12 16.48 -12.71
CA LEU A 54 -10.12 16.12 -11.70
C LEU A 54 -10.72 15.17 -10.65
N ASP A 55 -11.90 15.50 -10.13
CA ASP A 55 -12.60 14.69 -9.15
C ASP A 55 -12.97 13.32 -9.72
N ALA A 56 -13.43 13.25 -10.98
CA ALA A 56 -13.71 12.00 -11.67
C ALA A 56 -12.44 11.13 -11.80
N ALA A 57 -11.31 11.71 -12.19
CA ALA A 57 -10.04 10.99 -12.30
C ALA A 57 -9.55 10.45 -10.93
N ILE A 58 -9.74 11.23 -9.85
CA ILE A 58 -9.42 10.80 -8.48
C ILE A 58 -10.33 9.65 -8.04
N GLN A 59 -11.63 9.73 -8.31
CA GLN A 59 -12.58 8.66 -7.97
C GLN A 59 -12.26 7.36 -8.73
N GLU A 60 -11.89 7.47 -10.00
CA GLU A 60 -11.47 6.30 -10.78
C GLU A 60 -10.17 5.67 -10.23
N LEU A 61 -9.23 6.50 -9.78
CA LEU A 61 -8.01 6.05 -9.13
C LEU A 61 -8.33 5.29 -7.83
N TYR A 62 -9.18 5.85 -6.96
CA TYR A 62 -9.60 5.16 -5.73
C TYR A 62 -10.34 3.86 -6.01
N GLY A 63 -11.27 3.84 -6.98
CA GLY A 63 -11.97 2.62 -7.37
C GLY A 63 -11.04 1.56 -7.97
N ALA A 64 -9.93 1.94 -8.62
CA ALA A 64 -8.91 1.01 -9.06
C ALA A 64 -8.10 0.43 -7.89
N PHE A 65 -7.76 1.25 -6.89
CA PHE A 65 -7.12 0.79 -5.66
C PHE A 65 -8.01 -0.16 -4.85
N ASP A 66 -9.28 0.17 -4.68
CA ASP A 66 -10.23 -0.67 -3.92
C ASP A 66 -10.38 -2.05 -4.56
N ARG A 67 -10.43 -2.12 -5.89
CA ARG A 67 -10.46 -3.40 -6.61
C ARG A 67 -9.20 -4.22 -6.41
N LEU A 68 -8.03 -3.58 -6.35
CA LEU A 68 -6.78 -4.29 -6.03
C LEU A 68 -6.77 -4.76 -4.57
N LEU A 69 -7.16 -3.90 -3.62
CA LEU A 69 -7.21 -4.25 -2.21
C LEU A 69 -8.22 -5.36 -1.91
N ALA A 70 -9.33 -5.42 -2.64
CA ALA A 70 -10.31 -6.50 -2.54
C ALA A 70 -9.73 -7.89 -2.89
N THR A 71 -8.61 -7.94 -3.62
CA THR A 71 -7.91 -9.21 -3.89
C THR A 71 -7.08 -9.70 -2.70
N VAL A 72 -6.76 -8.80 -1.77
CA VAL A 72 -5.92 -9.09 -0.61
C VAL A 72 -6.76 -9.72 0.52
N PRO A 73 -6.28 -10.78 1.19
CA PRO A 73 -6.87 -11.31 2.42
C PRO A 73 -7.15 -10.24 3.47
N ALA A 74 -8.36 -10.24 4.05
CA ALA A 74 -8.69 -9.32 5.15
C ALA A 74 -7.76 -9.54 6.36
N ASP A 75 -7.39 -10.79 6.61
CA ASP A 75 -6.44 -11.20 7.65
C ASP A 75 -4.99 -10.79 7.33
N ALA A 76 -4.64 -10.56 6.05
CA ALA A 76 -3.32 -10.05 5.68
C ALA A 76 -3.19 -8.55 5.95
N LEU A 77 -4.26 -7.78 5.72
CA LEU A 77 -4.30 -6.37 6.09
C LEU A 77 -4.26 -6.18 7.61
N GLU A 78 -4.96 -7.00 8.38
CA GLU A 78 -4.85 -6.99 9.85
C GLU A 78 -3.44 -7.33 10.32
N ARG A 79 -2.81 -8.37 9.74
CA ARG A 79 -1.43 -8.75 10.07
C ARG A 79 -0.44 -7.63 9.74
N ALA A 80 -0.58 -6.99 8.57
CA ALA A 80 0.26 -5.85 8.19
C ALA A 80 0.07 -4.65 9.13
N GLY A 81 -1.17 -4.40 9.59
CA GLY A 81 -1.47 -3.38 10.59
C GLY A 81 -0.74 -3.63 11.91
N ARG A 82 -0.80 -4.86 12.43
CA ARG A 82 -0.07 -5.24 13.66
C ARG A 82 1.44 -5.09 13.51
N VAL A 83 2.01 -5.48 12.37
CA VAL A 83 3.45 -5.29 12.10
C VAL A 83 3.83 -3.81 12.11
N LEU A 84 3.00 -2.94 11.51
CA LEU A 84 3.22 -1.49 11.53
C LEU A 84 3.13 -0.91 12.95
N GLU A 85 2.20 -1.37 13.77
CA GLU A 85 2.08 -0.96 15.18
C GLU A 85 3.32 -1.36 15.99
N VAL A 86 3.78 -2.60 15.85
CA VAL A 86 4.99 -3.10 16.52
C VAL A 86 6.24 -2.36 16.04
N ALA A 87 6.39 -2.15 14.73
CA ALA A 87 7.50 -1.39 14.16
C ALA A 87 7.48 0.08 14.59
N GLY A 88 6.30 0.71 14.65
CA GLY A 88 6.12 2.08 15.14
C GLY A 88 6.41 2.20 16.64
N ALA A 89 6.02 1.20 17.44
CA ALA A 89 6.34 1.12 18.86
C ALA A 89 7.86 0.95 19.09
N LYS A 90 8.53 0.09 18.30
CA LYS A 90 9.99 -0.05 18.32
C LYS A 90 10.71 1.23 17.89
N ALA A 91 10.25 1.90 16.83
CA ALA A 91 10.84 3.16 16.40
C ALA A 91 10.72 4.24 17.49
N LYS A 92 9.57 4.35 18.15
CA LYS A 92 9.38 5.25 19.29
C LYS A 92 10.20 4.86 20.52
N ALA A 93 10.38 3.57 20.80
CA ALA A 93 11.24 3.09 21.88
C ALA A 93 12.73 3.37 21.60
N ALA A 94 13.16 3.20 20.35
CA ALA A 94 14.51 3.52 19.89
C ALA A 94 14.80 5.03 19.93
N GLU A 95 13.81 5.88 19.62
CA GLU A 95 13.92 7.33 19.78
C GLU A 95 13.89 7.78 21.25
N ALA A 96 13.24 7.01 22.14
CA ALA A 96 13.11 7.33 23.56
C ALA A 96 14.27 6.82 24.45
N GLY A 97 15.13 5.92 23.96
CA GLY A 97 16.16 5.30 24.80
C GLY A 97 17.28 4.63 24.02
N GLY A 98 18.34 5.39 23.75
CA GLY A 98 19.64 4.80 23.48
C GLY A 98 20.15 4.09 24.73
N GLY A 99 20.11 2.76 24.72
CA GLY A 99 20.92 1.92 25.59
C GLY A 99 20.15 0.92 26.45
N GLY A 100 20.36 -0.36 26.14
CA GLY A 100 20.23 -1.46 27.10
C GLY A 100 19.03 -2.36 26.83
N GLY A 101 19.33 -3.54 26.25
CA GLY A 101 18.36 -4.59 25.99
C GLY A 101 17.45 -4.84 27.19
N SER A 102 16.18 -4.51 27.00
CA SER A 102 15.12 -4.80 27.96
C SER A 102 14.30 -5.99 27.46
N ALA A 103 13.69 -6.74 28.38
CA ALA A 103 12.85 -7.90 28.06
C ALA A 103 11.71 -7.58 27.06
N ALA A 104 11.26 -6.32 27.00
CA ALA A 104 10.24 -5.87 26.07
C ALA A 104 10.74 -5.80 24.60
N GLU A 105 12.03 -5.54 24.36
CA GLU A 105 12.60 -5.60 23.00
C GLU A 105 12.74 -7.04 22.52
N ALA A 106 13.10 -7.96 23.43
CA ALA A 106 13.22 -9.38 23.14
C ALA A 106 11.86 -10.03 22.85
N ASP A 107 10.80 -9.66 23.59
CA ASP A 107 9.43 -10.11 23.30
C ASP A 107 8.94 -9.55 21.95
N ALA A 108 9.20 -8.28 21.67
CA ALA A 108 8.81 -7.67 20.39
C ALA A 108 9.63 -8.20 19.20
N ASP A 109 10.89 -8.63 19.39
CA ASP A 109 11.67 -9.36 18.37
C ASP A 109 11.17 -10.80 18.19
N ALA A 110 10.78 -11.48 19.27
CA ALA A 110 10.21 -12.82 19.19
C ALA A 110 8.84 -12.82 18.47
N GLU A 111 7.96 -11.88 18.82
CA GLU A 111 6.64 -11.73 18.19
C GLU A 111 6.75 -11.31 16.71
N ALA A 112 7.70 -10.42 16.39
CA ALA A 112 8.00 -10.07 15.00
C ALA A 112 8.58 -11.25 14.22
N ALA A 113 9.46 -12.06 14.82
CA ALA A 113 10.02 -13.25 14.18
C ALA A 113 8.94 -14.33 13.93
N ASP A 114 8.01 -14.50 14.86
CA ASP A 114 6.91 -15.45 14.73
C ASP A 114 5.89 -15.00 13.66
N LEU A 115 5.60 -13.70 13.59
CA LEU A 115 4.80 -13.11 12.51
C LEU A 115 5.46 -13.23 11.13
N VAL A 116 6.79 -13.11 11.06
CA VAL A 116 7.56 -13.33 9.82
C VAL A 116 7.56 -14.80 9.39
N MET A 117 7.57 -15.75 10.34
CA MET A 117 7.40 -17.18 10.04
C MET A 117 6.00 -17.50 9.53
N LEU A 118 4.96 -16.85 10.06
CA LEU A 118 3.54 -17.00 9.66
C LEU A 118 3.21 -16.41 8.28
N LEU A 119 4.16 -15.70 7.66
CA LEU A 119 4.06 -15.09 6.33
C LEU A 119 4.88 -15.84 5.26
N ARG A 120 5.58 -16.92 5.62
CA ARG A 120 6.26 -17.84 4.69
C ARG A 120 5.38 -19.03 4.34
#